data_AF-A0A937FB75-F1
#
_entry.id   AF-A0A937FB75-F1
#
_cell.length_a   1.000
_cell.length_b   1.000
_cell.length_c   1.000
_cell.angle_alpha   90.00
_cell.angle_beta   90.00
_cell.angle_gamma   90.00
#
_symmetry.space_group_name_H-M   'P 1'
#
loop_
_entity.id
_entity.type
_entity.pdbx_description
1 polymer ?
#
loop_
_entity_poly.entity_id
_entity_poly.type
_entity_poly.pdbx_seq_one_letter_code
_entity_poly.pdbx_strand_id
1 'polypeptide(L)'
;MKISTGVFTSRLFTVILLILLSLPLQYVLAHGTVTSPPSRVWICYQEDPQSPDSPACIASIEEYGTQAFYDWNEVARMDANGMHRQIIPDGQLASAGRPDKYGGLDQVRDDWIATPVSPGPFTVTWTNSAPHETLYYEVYITKADWTPDQPLTWNSLELLVRTGPRSASPIDNIDVMLPVRTGKHVIYSIWQRSLSAEAFYSTSDVDFGTDTGTNLPPVPSFDSDNGRCGGSEVDFDASETYDPNGDALTYTWDFGDGSTGSGVRVSHIYSDLDLANVTLTVSDGELSSEVSATINLEEDPDCNANNCTFGAPLDSPLPAVNRSYEHVYVLGEGGPNLDNISVFMINWSMLNNGLYQFSFNTNNGSPSWYVDLLPVTNQSFNTEEPQVTITDSGIEGLDGSYYAIMDGANFVLVSTDQAHTIYFSNSSDTPSCDDGSSSARSTNSFNDLTKNITTCGNQSAFDVETSGVLKYEMYPNPASTSVAIRANKNLIGSVINITDISGNCVKSLTIQENTLNEVMDVSDMKKGIYFIKIMSPNTATRSLKLLVK
;
A
#
# COMPACT_ATOMS: atom_id res chain seq x y z
N MET A 1 -15.63 -61.60 72.94
CA MET A 1 -14.70 -62.56 72.29
C MET A 1 -14.61 -62.16 70.82
N LYS A 2 -13.40 -61.86 70.32
CA LYS A 2 -13.11 -61.31 68.98
C LYS A 2 -13.29 -62.36 67.87
N ILE A 3 -13.98 -62.01 66.77
CA ILE A 3 -13.81 -62.52 65.38
C ILE A 3 -14.21 -61.35 64.46
N SER A 4 -13.29 -60.60 63.84
CA SER A 4 -12.56 -60.80 62.56
C SER A 4 -13.36 -60.58 61.27
N THR A 5 -13.05 -59.43 60.63
CA THR A 5 -12.83 -59.15 59.19
C THR A 5 -13.86 -59.51 58.13
N GLY A 6 -14.35 -58.48 57.43
CA GLY A 6 -14.92 -58.56 56.08
C GLY A 6 -14.72 -57.24 55.33
N VAL A 7 -13.94 -57.27 54.26
CA VAL A 7 -13.56 -56.16 53.38
C VAL A 7 -14.74 -55.76 52.49
N PHE A 8 -15.06 -54.46 52.40
CA PHE A 8 -15.93 -53.91 51.35
C PHE A 8 -15.18 -52.81 50.61
N THR A 9 -14.82 -53.09 49.36
CA THR A 9 -14.30 -52.14 48.38
C THR A 9 -15.47 -51.49 47.65
N SER A 10 -15.70 -50.20 47.90
CA SER A 10 -16.65 -49.37 47.17
C SER A 10 -16.00 -48.84 45.90
N ARG A 11 -16.53 -49.26 44.73
CA ARG A 11 -16.18 -48.70 43.42
C ARG A 11 -16.97 -47.41 43.20
N LEU A 12 -16.29 -46.26 43.21
CA LEU A 12 -16.82 -45.00 42.70
C LEU A 12 -16.80 -45.05 41.16
N PHE A 13 -17.98 -45.01 40.54
CA PHE A 13 -18.13 -44.69 39.12
C PHE A 13 -18.21 -43.16 38.98
N THR A 14 -17.16 -42.55 38.44
CA THR A 14 -17.18 -41.15 38.01
C THR A 14 -17.69 -41.10 36.56
N VAL A 15 -18.91 -40.62 36.36
CA VAL A 15 -19.44 -40.27 35.03
C VAL A 15 -18.86 -38.91 34.65
N ILE A 16 -17.92 -38.89 33.70
CA ILE A 16 -17.45 -37.65 33.08
C ILE A 16 -18.41 -37.33 31.92
N LEU A 17 -19.23 -36.29 32.12
CA LEU A 17 -20.07 -35.70 31.08
C LEU A 17 -19.18 -34.80 30.21
N LEU A 18 -18.75 -35.29 29.05
CA LEU A 18 -18.12 -34.47 28.01
C LEU A 18 -19.20 -33.67 27.29
N ILE A 19 -19.35 -32.39 27.64
CA ILE A 19 -20.07 -31.41 26.83
C ILE A 19 -19.11 -31.01 25.71
N LEU A 20 -19.27 -31.60 24.52
CA LEU A 20 -18.68 -31.05 23.30
C LEU A 20 -19.40 -29.70 23.02
N LEU A 21 -18.72 -28.59 23.28
CA LEU A 21 -19.07 -27.32 22.63
C LEU A 21 -18.71 -27.46 21.15
N SER A 22 -19.67 -27.84 20.32
CA SER A 22 -19.62 -27.53 18.89
C SER A 22 -19.85 -26.02 18.75
N LEU A 23 -18.77 -25.25 18.80
CA LEU A 23 -18.81 -23.87 18.30
C LEU A 23 -19.17 -23.95 16.81
N PRO A 24 -20.29 -23.36 16.36
CA PRO A 24 -20.49 -23.19 14.93
C PRO A 24 -19.31 -22.35 14.42
N LEU A 25 -18.61 -22.83 13.39
CA LEU A 25 -17.78 -21.95 12.57
C LEU A 25 -18.72 -20.87 12.03
N GLN A 26 -18.70 -19.69 12.64
CA GLN A 26 -19.29 -18.52 12.04
C GLN A 26 -18.38 -18.16 10.86
N TYR A 27 -18.77 -18.58 9.66
CA TYR A 27 -18.25 -17.97 8.45
C TYR A 27 -18.67 -16.50 8.52
N VAL A 28 -17.70 -15.63 8.81
CA VAL A 28 -17.90 -14.20 8.61
C VAL A 28 -17.92 -14.04 7.10
N LEU A 29 -19.13 -14.01 6.54
CA LEU A 29 -19.37 -13.73 5.14
C LEU A 29 -18.80 -12.34 4.84
N ALA A 30 -18.08 -12.24 3.73
CA ALA A 30 -17.67 -10.97 3.19
C ALA A 30 -18.87 -10.26 2.59
N HIS A 31 -18.83 -8.93 2.58
CA HIS A 31 -20.00 -8.17 2.15
C HIS A 31 -19.62 -6.78 1.67
N GLY A 32 -19.93 -6.47 0.41
CA GLY A 32 -19.72 -5.15 -0.17
C GLY A 32 -20.29 -5.04 -1.59
N THR A 33 -20.34 -3.81 -2.09
CA THR A 33 -20.62 -3.49 -3.49
C THR A 33 -19.99 -2.14 -3.84
N VAL A 34 -19.97 -1.79 -5.12
CA VAL A 34 -19.58 -0.46 -5.57
C VAL A 34 -20.66 0.56 -5.21
N THR A 35 -20.24 1.64 -4.53
CA THR A 35 -21.11 2.76 -4.13
C THR A 35 -20.81 4.05 -4.90
N SER A 36 -19.66 4.12 -5.59
CA SER A 36 -19.33 5.18 -6.54
C SER A 36 -18.59 4.59 -7.74
N PRO A 37 -19.11 4.67 -8.98
CA PRO A 37 -20.48 5.04 -9.30
C PRO A 37 -21.43 3.99 -8.71
N PRO A 38 -22.58 4.38 -8.14
CA PRO A 38 -23.46 3.48 -7.42
C PRO A 38 -23.92 2.31 -8.29
N SER A 39 -23.81 1.10 -7.75
CA SER A 39 -24.25 -0.12 -8.45
C SER A 39 -25.76 -0.27 -8.48
N ARG A 40 -26.29 -1.03 -9.45
CA ARG A 40 -27.73 -1.34 -9.60
C ARG A 40 -28.37 -1.79 -8.28
N VAL A 41 -27.73 -2.76 -7.62
CA VAL A 41 -28.22 -3.31 -6.34
C VAL A 41 -28.20 -2.28 -5.22
N TRP A 42 -27.19 -1.40 -5.21
CA TRP A 42 -27.08 -0.31 -4.24
C TRP A 42 -28.14 0.77 -4.47
N ILE A 43 -28.39 1.16 -5.72
CA ILE A 43 -29.43 2.12 -6.08
C ILE A 43 -30.79 1.62 -5.61
N CYS A 44 -31.17 0.39 -5.98
CA CYS A 44 -32.48 -0.15 -5.59
C CYS A 44 -32.62 -0.37 -4.07
N TYR A 45 -31.52 -0.60 -3.36
CA TYR A 45 -31.52 -0.59 -1.89
C TYR A 45 -31.76 0.81 -1.32
N GLN A 46 -31.13 1.84 -1.89
CA GLN A 46 -31.27 3.23 -1.45
C GLN A 46 -32.66 3.82 -1.75
N GLU A 47 -33.34 3.33 -2.79
CA GLU A 47 -34.72 3.72 -3.13
C GLU A 47 -35.79 3.11 -2.20
N ASP A 48 -35.39 2.39 -1.14
CA ASP A 48 -36.27 1.54 -0.30
C ASP A 48 -36.91 0.38 -1.09
N PRO A 49 -36.45 -0.88 -0.88
CA PRO A 49 -37.01 -2.03 -1.58
C PRO A 49 -38.53 -2.22 -1.40
N GLN A 50 -39.17 -1.64 -0.38
CA GLN A 50 -40.64 -1.71 -0.24
C GLN A 50 -41.39 -0.73 -1.14
N SER A 51 -40.73 0.33 -1.60
CA SER A 51 -41.35 1.42 -2.35
C SER A 51 -40.32 2.11 -3.29
N PRO A 52 -39.71 1.36 -4.22
CA PRO A 52 -38.69 1.91 -5.13
C PRO A 52 -39.29 2.98 -6.06
N ASP A 53 -38.46 3.94 -6.47
CA ASP A 53 -38.87 5.07 -7.29
C ASP A 53 -38.62 4.84 -8.79
N SER A 54 -37.50 4.19 -9.15
CA SER A 54 -37.08 4.06 -10.54
C SER A 54 -37.76 2.88 -11.25
N PRO A 55 -38.13 3.02 -12.54
CA PRO A 55 -38.80 1.95 -13.28
C PRO A 55 -38.01 0.63 -13.31
N ALA A 56 -36.67 0.68 -13.38
CA ALA A 56 -35.83 -0.51 -13.36
C ALA A 56 -35.82 -1.21 -11.99
N CYS A 57 -35.75 -0.46 -10.89
CA CYS A 57 -35.85 -1.04 -9.55
C CYS A 57 -37.25 -1.59 -9.24
N ILE A 58 -38.32 -0.88 -9.64
CA ILE A 58 -39.70 -1.38 -9.56
C ILE A 58 -39.81 -2.72 -10.28
N ALA A 59 -39.40 -2.80 -11.55
CA ALA A 59 -39.48 -4.02 -12.34
C ALA A 59 -38.65 -5.17 -11.74
N SER A 60 -37.48 -4.86 -11.18
CA SER A 60 -36.63 -5.86 -10.54
C SER A 60 -37.26 -6.42 -9.25
N ILE A 61 -37.86 -5.56 -8.44
CA ILE A 61 -38.49 -5.94 -7.17
C ILE A 61 -39.83 -6.66 -7.39
N GLU A 62 -40.63 -6.24 -8.37
CA GLU A 62 -41.91 -6.90 -8.70
C GLU A 62 -41.72 -8.36 -9.12
N GLU A 63 -40.64 -8.67 -9.84
CA GLU A 63 -40.37 -10.01 -10.37
C GLU A 63 -39.56 -10.90 -9.41
N TYR A 64 -38.60 -10.33 -8.67
CA TYR A 64 -37.64 -11.09 -7.85
C TYR A 64 -37.77 -10.85 -6.34
N GLY A 65 -38.66 -9.97 -5.92
CA GLY A 65 -38.90 -9.64 -4.52
C GLY A 65 -37.85 -8.70 -3.92
N THR A 66 -38.05 -8.36 -2.65
CA THR A 66 -37.27 -7.32 -1.96
C THR A 66 -35.99 -7.84 -1.31
N GLN A 67 -35.92 -9.13 -0.99
CA GLN A 67 -34.85 -9.70 -0.16
C GLN A 67 -33.47 -9.52 -0.79
N ALA A 68 -33.36 -9.66 -2.11
CA ALA A 68 -32.10 -9.46 -2.84
C ALA A 68 -31.48 -8.07 -2.58
N PHE A 69 -32.31 -7.04 -2.48
CA PHE A 69 -31.87 -5.67 -2.27
C PHE A 69 -31.60 -5.32 -0.81
N TYR A 70 -32.20 -6.04 0.15
CA TYR A 70 -31.73 -5.97 1.53
C TYR A 70 -30.36 -6.64 1.70
N ASP A 71 -30.09 -7.66 0.91
CA ASP A 71 -28.82 -8.38 0.83
C ASP A 71 -27.91 -7.77 -0.27
N TRP A 72 -27.94 -6.43 -0.40
CA TRP A 72 -27.25 -5.67 -1.47
C TRP A 72 -25.74 -5.88 -1.50
N ASN A 73 -25.18 -6.27 -0.36
CA ASN A 73 -23.76 -6.48 -0.14
C ASN A 73 -23.33 -7.93 -0.39
N GLU A 74 -24.20 -8.82 -0.88
CA GLU A 74 -23.96 -10.25 -1.01
C GLU A 74 -24.18 -10.78 -2.45
N VAL A 75 -24.00 -9.93 -3.47
CA VAL A 75 -23.93 -10.39 -4.87
C VAL A 75 -22.60 -11.13 -5.07
N ALA A 76 -22.58 -12.38 -4.60
CA ALA A 76 -21.36 -13.12 -4.36
C ALA A 76 -21.42 -14.58 -4.81
N ARG A 77 -20.25 -15.16 -5.05
CA ARG A 77 -20.03 -16.57 -5.41
C ARG A 77 -18.94 -17.18 -4.55
N MET A 78 -19.31 -18.10 -3.66
CA MET A 78 -18.38 -18.83 -2.77
C MET A 78 -17.40 -19.75 -3.51
N ASP A 79 -17.73 -20.12 -4.75
CA ASP A 79 -17.00 -21.04 -5.61
C ASP A 79 -16.27 -20.33 -6.76
N ALA A 80 -16.09 -19.00 -6.66
CA ALA A 80 -15.43 -18.21 -7.70
C ALA A 80 -14.00 -18.65 -7.95
N ASN A 81 -13.13 -18.53 -6.96
CA ASN A 81 -11.71 -18.90 -7.03
C ASN A 81 -11.01 -18.42 -8.33
N GLY A 82 -11.32 -17.20 -8.77
CA GLY A 82 -10.84 -16.62 -10.03
C GLY A 82 -11.48 -17.15 -11.32
N MET A 83 -12.38 -18.15 -11.25
CA MET A 83 -13.04 -18.79 -12.39
C MET A 83 -14.31 -18.06 -12.86
N HIS A 84 -14.35 -16.73 -12.74
CA HIS A 84 -15.55 -15.90 -12.97
C HIS A 84 -16.26 -16.22 -14.29
N ARG A 85 -15.50 -16.21 -15.41
CA ARG A 85 -16.00 -16.50 -16.77
C ARG A 85 -16.54 -17.92 -16.95
N GLN A 86 -16.09 -18.87 -16.13
CA GLN A 86 -16.50 -20.27 -16.26
C GLN A 86 -17.82 -20.54 -15.52
N ILE A 87 -18.06 -19.83 -14.41
CA ILE A 87 -19.18 -20.11 -13.51
C ILE A 87 -20.34 -19.11 -13.64
N ILE A 88 -20.11 -17.97 -14.32
CA ILE A 88 -21.12 -16.94 -14.57
C ILE A 88 -21.43 -16.94 -16.06
N PRO A 89 -22.61 -17.45 -16.48
CA PRO A 89 -23.04 -17.42 -17.87
C PRO A 89 -23.26 -16.00 -18.40
N ASP A 90 -23.11 -15.82 -19.71
CA ASP A 90 -23.53 -14.59 -20.39
C ASP A 90 -25.01 -14.27 -20.11
N GLY A 91 -25.31 -12.98 -19.92
CA GLY A 91 -26.63 -12.50 -19.51
C GLY A 91 -26.93 -12.66 -18.02
N GLN A 92 -26.00 -13.20 -17.21
CA GLN A 92 -26.16 -13.35 -15.76
C GLN A 92 -25.02 -12.69 -14.97
N LEU A 93 -24.33 -11.73 -15.59
CA LEU A 93 -23.17 -11.08 -14.97
C LEU A 93 -23.57 -10.23 -13.76
N ALA A 94 -24.72 -9.53 -13.83
CA ALA A 94 -25.18 -8.63 -12.78
C ALA A 94 -25.69 -9.39 -11.55
N SER A 95 -26.26 -10.59 -11.74
CA SER A 95 -26.65 -11.50 -10.67
C SER A 95 -25.54 -12.42 -10.18
N ALA A 96 -24.34 -12.33 -10.76
CA ALA A 96 -23.24 -13.26 -10.55
C ALA A 96 -23.60 -14.74 -10.83
N GLY A 97 -24.45 -15.02 -11.80
CA GLY A 97 -24.92 -16.39 -12.10
C GLY A 97 -25.89 -16.94 -11.06
N ARG A 98 -26.55 -16.07 -10.28
CA ARG A 98 -27.57 -16.42 -9.28
C ARG A 98 -28.92 -15.77 -9.61
N PRO A 99 -29.52 -16.10 -10.78
CA PRO A 99 -30.76 -15.47 -11.22
C PRO A 99 -31.95 -15.79 -10.31
N ASP A 100 -31.86 -16.84 -9.49
CA ASP A 100 -32.88 -17.21 -8.49
C ASP A 100 -33.04 -16.17 -7.37
N LYS A 101 -31.95 -15.51 -6.97
CA LYS A 101 -31.96 -14.45 -5.95
C LYS A 101 -31.81 -13.06 -6.58
N TYR A 102 -30.88 -12.89 -7.51
CA TYR A 102 -30.46 -11.58 -8.02
C TYR A 102 -30.84 -11.33 -9.49
N GLY A 103 -31.72 -12.15 -10.08
CA GLY A 103 -32.04 -12.07 -11.52
C GLY A 103 -32.65 -10.74 -11.98
N GLY A 104 -33.23 -9.95 -11.08
CA GLY A 104 -33.72 -8.60 -11.40
C GLY A 104 -32.60 -7.67 -11.89
N LEU A 105 -31.37 -7.87 -11.41
CA LEU A 105 -30.21 -7.08 -11.83
C LEU A 105 -29.79 -7.37 -13.29
N ASP A 106 -30.16 -8.53 -13.83
CA ASP A 106 -29.83 -8.96 -15.19
C ASP A 106 -30.81 -8.43 -16.25
N GLN A 107 -31.89 -7.72 -15.85
CA GLN A 107 -32.86 -7.17 -16.79
C GLN A 107 -32.19 -6.23 -17.80
N VAL A 108 -32.44 -6.48 -19.08
CA VAL A 108 -31.95 -5.69 -20.22
C VAL A 108 -32.84 -4.47 -20.40
N ARG A 109 -32.34 -3.29 -20.01
CA ARG A 109 -33.10 -2.05 -19.95
C ARG A 109 -32.21 -0.84 -20.22
N ASP A 110 -32.77 0.16 -20.88
CA ASP A 110 -32.12 1.45 -21.12
C ASP A 110 -32.47 2.52 -20.07
N ASP A 111 -33.30 2.19 -19.08
CA ASP A 111 -33.79 3.09 -18.03
C ASP A 111 -33.21 2.82 -16.63
N TRP A 112 -32.16 2.00 -16.53
CA TRP A 112 -31.31 1.97 -15.33
C TRP A 112 -30.75 3.39 -15.07
N ILE A 113 -30.76 3.81 -13.80
CA ILE A 113 -30.16 5.08 -13.37
C ILE A 113 -28.67 5.00 -13.64
N ALA A 114 -28.17 5.91 -14.47
CA ALA A 114 -26.78 5.95 -14.89
C ALA A 114 -26.06 7.18 -14.31
N THR A 115 -24.81 7.00 -13.90
CA THR A 115 -23.95 8.10 -13.42
C THR A 115 -23.31 8.83 -14.60
N PRO A 116 -23.46 10.17 -14.74
CA PRO A 116 -22.77 10.92 -15.77
C PRO A 116 -21.25 10.82 -15.59
N VAL A 117 -20.52 10.49 -16.65
CA VAL A 117 -19.06 10.37 -16.66
C VAL A 117 -18.46 11.00 -17.92
N SER A 118 -17.13 11.13 -17.93
CA SER A 118 -16.36 11.55 -19.11
C SER A 118 -15.15 10.62 -19.27
N PRO A 119 -14.58 10.49 -20.48
CA PRO A 119 -13.34 9.76 -20.67
C PRO A 119 -12.21 10.33 -19.80
N GLY A 120 -11.25 9.48 -19.43
CA GLY A 120 -10.10 9.86 -18.59
C GLY A 120 -10.15 9.30 -17.15
N PRO A 121 -9.33 9.85 -16.23
CA PRO A 121 -9.17 9.34 -14.88
C PRO A 121 -10.49 9.34 -14.10
N PHE A 122 -10.76 8.22 -13.44
CA PHE A 122 -11.97 8.01 -12.66
C PHE A 122 -11.71 7.01 -11.54
N THR A 123 -12.47 7.10 -10.44
CA THR A 123 -12.31 6.22 -9.28
C THR A 123 -13.58 5.39 -9.04
N VAL A 124 -13.42 4.07 -8.99
CA VAL A 124 -14.45 3.12 -8.57
C VAL A 124 -14.27 2.80 -7.08
N THR A 125 -15.25 3.14 -6.26
CA THR A 125 -15.23 2.95 -4.81
C THR A 125 -16.10 1.78 -4.38
N TRP A 126 -15.46 0.76 -3.80
CA TRP A 126 -16.11 -0.33 -3.07
C TRP A 126 -16.34 0.07 -1.62
N THR A 127 -17.55 -0.17 -1.10
CA THR A 127 -17.86 -0.07 0.33
C THR A 127 -18.12 -1.45 0.90
N ASN A 128 -17.25 -1.85 1.83
CA ASN A 128 -17.20 -3.19 2.38
C ASN A 128 -17.75 -3.19 3.81
N SER A 129 -19.03 -3.55 3.94
CA SER A 129 -19.68 -3.73 5.24
C SER A 129 -19.03 -4.81 6.11
N ALA A 130 -18.39 -5.81 5.49
CA ALA A 130 -17.47 -6.74 6.13
C ALA A 130 -16.14 -6.73 5.35
N PRO A 131 -15.10 -6.02 5.84
CA PRO A 131 -13.79 -5.96 5.19
C PRO A 131 -13.09 -7.32 5.18
N HIS A 132 -12.45 -7.66 4.05
CA HIS A 132 -11.62 -8.86 3.94
C HIS A 132 -10.36 -8.63 3.12
N GLU A 133 -9.35 -9.44 3.43
CA GLU A 133 -8.14 -9.56 2.62
C GLU A 133 -8.53 -9.87 1.17
N THR A 134 -8.04 -9.01 0.29
CA THR A 134 -8.36 -8.99 -1.12
C THR A 134 -7.21 -9.57 -1.91
N LEU A 135 -7.51 -10.44 -2.89
CA LEU A 135 -6.53 -10.90 -3.86
C LEU A 135 -6.38 -9.92 -5.02
N TYR A 136 -7.50 -9.39 -5.51
CA TYR A 136 -7.56 -8.34 -6.52
C TYR A 136 -8.97 -7.75 -6.65
N TYR A 137 -9.04 -6.55 -7.24
CA TYR A 137 -10.25 -6.01 -7.84
C TYR A 137 -10.07 -5.92 -9.36
N GLU A 138 -10.95 -6.56 -10.14
CA GLU A 138 -11.03 -6.29 -11.58
C GLU A 138 -12.12 -5.26 -11.85
N VAL A 139 -11.84 -4.28 -12.70
CA VAL A 139 -12.85 -3.33 -13.22
C VAL A 139 -12.86 -3.45 -14.73
N TYR A 140 -14.05 -3.68 -15.26
CA TYR A 140 -14.34 -3.76 -16.69
C TYR A 140 -15.29 -2.64 -17.08
N ILE A 141 -15.32 -2.31 -18.36
CA ILE A 141 -16.38 -1.51 -18.97
C ILE A 141 -16.88 -2.19 -20.23
N THR A 142 -18.13 -1.93 -20.60
CA THR A 142 -18.67 -2.36 -21.90
C THR A 142 -17.92 -1.72 -23.07
N LYS A 143 -17.76 -2.48 -24.15
CA LYS A 143 -17.16 -2.04 -25.43
C LYS A 143 -18.02 -0.98 -26.11
N ALA A 144 -17.41 -0.23 -27.03
CA ALA A 144 -18.03 0.90 -27.71
C ALA A 144 -19.26 0.53 -28.57
N ASP A 145 -19.36 -0.72 -29.01
CA ASP A 145 -20.47 -1.25 -29.82
C ASP A 145 -21.62 -1.84 -28.99
N TRP A 146 -21.49 -1.89 -27.67
CA TRP A 146 -22.55 -2.35 -26.77
C TRP A 146 -23.58 -1.24 -26.54
N THR A 147 -24.86 -1.63 -26.49
CA THR A 147 -25.99 -0.73 -26.21
C THR A 147 -26.88 -1.31 -25.08
N PRO A 148 -27.60 -0.48 -24.30
CA PRO A 148 -28.38 -0.94 -23.14
C PRO A 148 -29.53 -1.90 -23.44
N ASP A 149 -29.95 -2.02 -24.70
CA ASP A 149 -30.92 -2.99 -25.19
C ASP A 149 -30.31 -4.38 -25.46
N GLN A 150 -29.01 -4.57 -25.17
CA GLN A 150 -28.31 -5.85 -25.26
C GLN A 150 -28.00 -6.43 -23.87
N PRO A 151 -28.03 -7.76 -23.70
CA PRO A 151 -27.57 -8.38 -22.46
C PRO A 151 -26.08 -8.12 -22.21
N LEU A 152 -25.70 -8.04 -20.94
CA LEU A 152 -24.29 -8.00 -20.55
C LEU A 152 -23.66 -9.39 -20.76
N THR A 153 -22.57 -9.46 -21.51
CA THR A 153 -21.82 -10.70 -21.78
C THR A 153 -20.35 -10.50 -21.47
N TRP A 154 -19.60 -11.57 -21.25
CA TRP A 154 -18.15 -11.45 -21.07
C TRP A 154 -17.44 -10.88 -22.30
N ASN A 155 -17.99 -11.13 -23.49
CA ASN A 155 -17.45 -10.61 -24.75
C ASN A 155 -17.79 -9.14 -24.99
N SER A 156 -18.84 -8.61 -24.36
CA SER A 156 -19.18 -7.18 -24.43
C SER A 156 -18.33 -6.34 -23.48
N LEU A 157 -17.47 -6.94 -22.65
CA LEU A 157 -16.61 -6.26 -21.69
C LEU A 157 -15.15 -6.17 -22.16
N GLU A 158 -14.47 -5.10 -21.76
CA GLU A 158 -13.01 -4.97 -21.77
C GLU A 158 -12.50 -4.60 -20.38
N LEU A 159 -11.33 -5.13 -20.01
CA LEU A 159 -10.72 -4.90 -18.70
C LEU A 159 -10.04 -3.53 -18.68
N LEU A 160 -10.34 -2.72 -17.66
CA LEU A 160 -9.66 -1.44 -17.41
C LEU A 160 -8.48 -1.60 -16.47
N VAL A 161 -8.67 -2.30 -15.34
CA VAL A 161 -7.62 -2.50 -14.33
C VAL A 161 -7.84 -3.79 -13.56
N ARG A 162 -6.76 -4.34 -12.99
CA ARG A 162 -6.81 -5.51 -12.10
C ARG A 162 -6.24 -5.36 -10.68
N THR A 163 -5.48 -4.38 -10.23
CA THR A 163 -4.94 -4.32 -8.84
C THR A 163 -4.19 -5.55 -8.27
N GLY A 164 -3.26 -5.28 -7.34
CA GLY A 164 -2.66 -6.31 -6.51
C GLY A 164 -3.53 -6.69 -5.29
N PRO A 165 -3.04 -7.62 -4.46
CA PRO A 165 -3.61 -7.93 -3.16
C PRO A 165 -3.67 -6.71 -2.24
N ARG A 166 -4.69 -6.64 -1.38
CA ARG A 166 -4.89 -5.54 -0.44
C ARG A 166 -5.34 -6.06 0.92
N SER A 167 -4.87 -5.41 1.98
CA SER A 167 -5.35 -5.62 3.34
C SER A 167 -6.86 -5.35 3.44
N ALA A 168 -7.52 -5.99 4.40
CA ALA A 168 -8.94 -5.77 4.64
C ALA A 168 -9.26 -4.28 4.90
N SER A 169 -10.06 -3.66 4.01
CA SER A 169 -10.48 -2.26 4.12
C SER A 169 -12.00 -2.10 4.06
N PRO A 170 -12.62 -1.19 4.86
CA PRO A 170 -14.03 -0.83 4.70
C PRO A 170 -14.31 -0.02 3.44
N ILE A 171 -13.29 0.61 2.85
CA ILE A 171 -13.39 1.38 1.62
C ILE A 171 -12.19 1.06 0.75
N ASP A 172 -12.44 0.64 -0.49
CA ASP A 172 -11.41 0.44 -1.50
C ASP A 172 -11.65 1.34 -2.70
N ASN A 173 -10.71 2.23 -2.98
CA ASN A 173 -10.72 3.06 -4.19
C ASN A 173 -9.86 2.40 -5.26
N ILE A 174 -10.44 2.23 -6.44
CA ILE A 174 -9.84 1.61 -7.61
C ILE A 174 -9.81 2.64 -8.72
N ASP A 175 -8.64 3.19 -9.00
CA ASP A 175 -8.45 4.17 -10.07
C ASP A 175 -8.42 3.47 -11.42
N VAL A 176 -9.13 4.04 -12.40
CA VAL A 176 -9.26 3.55 -13.77
C VAL A 176 -9.13 4.71 -14.75
N MET A 177 -8.76 4.38 -15.97
CA MET A 177 -8.89 5.28 -17.13
C MET A 177 -10.12 4.88 -17.92
N LEU A 178 -11.17 5.70 -17.88
CA LEU A 178 -12.36 5.46 -18.69
C LEU A 178 -12.04 5.72 -20.16
N PRO A 179 -12.31 4.76 -21.05
CA PRO A 179 -12.07 4.94 -22.47
C PRO A 179 -13.13 5.86 -23.06
N VAL A 180 -12.88 6.28 -24.29
CA VAL A 180 -13.81 7.11 -25.06
C VAL A 180 -15.03 6.31 -25.42
N ARG A 181 -16.20 6.86 -25.08
CA ARG A 181 -17.50 6.25 -25.22
C ARG A 181 -18.57 7.31 -25.42
N THR A 182 -19.73 6.86 -25.89
CA THR A 182 -20.89 7.72 -26.11
C THR A 182 -22.12 7.01 -25.57
N GLY A 183 -23.02 7.75 -24.92
CA GLY A 183 -24.23 7.20 -24.35
C GLY A 183 -23.97 6.29 -23.15
N LYS A 184 -24.92 5.39 -22.90
CA LYS A 184 -24.94 4.54 -21.71
C LYS A 184 -24.06 3.32 -21.86
N HIS A 185 -23.26 3.06 -20.82
CA HIS A 185 -22.36 1.92 -20.68
C HIS A 185 -22.49 1.32 -19.27
N VAL A 186 -21.90 0.14 -19.07
CA VAL A 186 -21.86 -0.53 -17.76
C VAL A 186 -20.41 -0.70 -17.33
N ILE A 187 -20.11 -0.26 -16.11
CA ILE A 187 -18.90 -0.66 -15.37
C ILE A 187 -19.23 -1.94 -14.61
N TYR A 188 -18.44 -2.99 -14.83
CA TYR A 188 -18.55 -4.26 -14.13
C TYR A 188 -17.32 -4.49 -13.28
N SER A 189 -17.50 -4.62 -11.96
CA SER A 189 -16.39 -4.79 -11.03
C SER A 189 -16.49 -6.12 -10.29
N ILE A 190 -15.33 -6.76 -10.09
CA ILE A 190 -15.17 -8.02 -9.39
C ILE A 190 -14.21 -7.83 -8.22
N TRP A 191 -14.61 -8.26 -7.04
CA TRP A 191 -13.75 -8.33 -5.85
C TRP A 191 -13.45 -9.80 -5.54
N GLN A 192 -12.21 -10.25 -5.78
CA GLN A 192 -11.77 -11.62 -5.42
C GLN A 192 -11.05 -11.58 -4.08
N ARG A 193 -11.49 -12.41 -3.13
CA ARG A 193 -10.84 -12.55 -1.82
C ARG A 193 -9.58 -13.43 -1.91
N SER A 194 -8.61 -13.20 -1.02
CA SER A 194 -7.34 -13.95 -0.98
C SER A 194 -7.39 -15.22 -0.13
N LEU A 195 -8.14 -15.20 0.97
CA LEU A 195 -8.20 -16.31 1.94
C LEU A 195 -9.39 -17.27 1.72
N SER A 196 -10.17 -17.06 0.66
CA SER A 196 -11.32 -17.90 0.31
C SER A 196 -11.58 -17.86 -1.19
N ALA A 197 -12.22 -18.90 -1.71
CA ALA A 197 -12.73 -18.93 -3.08
C ALA A 197 -13.84 -17.90 -3.36
N GLU A 198 -14.37 -17.20 -2.36
CA GLU A 198 -15.46 -16.25 -2.55
C GLU A 198 -15.04 -15.01 -3.35
N ALA A 199 -15.91 -14.55 -4.25
CA ALA A 199 -15.81 -13.27 -4.93
C ALA A 199 -17.16 -12.53 -4.99
N PHE A 200 -17.12 -11.20 -5.09
CA PHE A 200 -18.27 -10.31 -5.20
C PHE A 200 -18.28 -9.64 -6.57
N TYR A 201 -19.47 -9.28 -7.02
CA TYR A 201 -19.69 -8.74 -8.37
C TYR A 201 -20.61 -7.53 -8.27
N SER A 202 -20.28 -6.48 -9.00
CA SER A 202 -21.00 -5.22 -8.95
C SER A 202 -21.16 -4.65 -10.36
N THR A 203 -22.36 -4.16 -10.67
CA THR A 203 -22.71 -3.53 -11.94
C THR A 203 -23.16 -2.11 -11.70
N SER A 204 -22.50 -1.14 -12.31
CA SER A 204 -22.84 0.28 -12.23
C SER A 204 -23.07 0.84 -13.62
N ASP A 205 -24.25 1.40 -13.87
CA ASP A 205 -24.57 2.06 -15.12
C ASP A 205 -23.97 3.48 -15.14
N VAL A 206 -23.35 3.84 -16.26
CA VAL A 206 -22.72 5.15 -16.48
C VAL A 206 -23.17 5.72 -17.82
N ASP A 207 -23.16 7.04 -17.97
CA ASP A 207 -23.58 7.74 -19.19
C ASP A 207 -22.52 8.75 -19.60
N PHE A 208 -21.93 8.53 -20.77
CA PHE A 208 -20.94 9.43 -21.39
C PHE A 208 -21.63 10.58 -22.15
N GLY A 209 -22.96 10.61 -22.20
CA GLY A 209 -23.74 11.61 -22.91
C GLY A 209 -23.69 11.44 -24.42
N THR A 210 -24.33 12.35 -25.14
CA THR A 210 -24.25 12.39 -26.61
C THR A 210 -22.94 13.04 -27.02
N ASP A 211 -22.00 12.26 -27.57
CA ASP A 211 -20.79 12.81 -28.14
C ASP A 211 -21.13 13.81 -29.25
N THR A 212 -20.60 15.02 -29.15
CA THR A 212 -20.73 16.06 -30.16
C THR A 212 -19.72 15.90 -31.29
N GLY A 213 -18.85 14.87 -31.25
CA GLY A 213 -17.73 14.74 -32.19
C GLY A 213 -16.76 15.92 -32.08
N THR A 214 -16.75 16.60 -30.93
CA THR A 214 -15.83 17.71 -30.66
C THR A 214 -14.55 17.12 -30.12
N ASN A 215 -13.48 17.23 -30.90
CA ASN A 215 -12.15 16.90 -30.45
C ASN A 215 -11.79 17.70 -29.18
N LEU A 216 -11.27 17.03 -28.17
CA LEU A 216 -10.75 17.60 -26.92
C LEU A 216 -9.23 17.56 -26.98
N PRO A 217 -8.54 18.58 -26.45
CA PRO A 217 -7.09 18.60 -26.52
C PRO A 217 -6.49 17.46 -25.66
N PRO A 218 -5.30 16.94 -26.03
CA PRO A 218 -4.64 15.91 -25.26
C PRO A 218 -4.27 16.39 -23.86
N VAL A 219 -4.09 15.45 -22.94
CA VAL A 219 -3.66 15.71 -21.56
C VAL A 219 -2.23 15.22 -21.37
N PRO A 220 -1.23 16.09 -21.55
CA PRO A 220 0.17 15.73 -21.41
C PRO A 220 0.56 15.51 -19.95
N SER A 221 1.33 14.45 -19.72
CA SER A 221 1.93 14.10 -18.43
C SER A 221 3.27 13.43 -18.68
N PHE A 222 4.26 13.74 -17.86
CA PHE A 222 5.53 13.03 -17.87
C PHE A 222 6.17 12.96 -16.49
N ASP A 223 7.05 11.98 -16.32
CA ASP A 223 7.99 11.86 -15.22
C ASP A 223 9.44 11.91 -15.72
N SER A 224 10.39 12.13 -14.81
CA SER A 224 11.81 12.09 -15.11
C SER A 224 12.61 11.56 -13.92
N ASP A 225 13.77 10.98 -14.18
CA ASP A 225 14.71 10.57 -13.13
C ASP A 225 15.43 11.75 -12.42
N ASN A 226 15.08 12.98 -12.80
CA ASN A 226 15.73 14.23 -12.38
C ASN A 226 17.24 14.26 -12.61
N GLY A 227 17.76 13.46 -13.55
CA GLY A 227 19.20 13.25 -13.72
C GLY A 227 19.80 12.74 -12.44
N ARG A 228 19.51 11.49 -12.08
CA ARG A 228 19.93 10.80 -10.85
C ARG A 228 21.17 11.42 -10.16
N CYS A 229 20.98 12.10 -9.02
CA CYS A 229 21.98 12.90 -8.27
C CYS A 229 22.38 14.30 -8.83
N GLY A 230 21.64 14.89 -9.76
CA GLY A 230 22.05 16.10 -10.47
C GLY A 230 23.04 15.84 -11.61
N GLY A 231 22.99 14.65 -12.20
CA GLY A 231 23.79 14.30 -13.36
C GLY A 231 23.30 15.01 -14.62
N SER A 232 24.21 15.23 -15.56
CA SER A 232 23.89 15.88 -16.84
C SER A 232 22.91 15.07 -17.71
N GLU A 233 22.80 13.76 -17.55
CA GLU A 233 21.91 12.92 -18.35
C GLU A 233 20.60 12.66 -17.60
N VAL A 234 19.47 12.97 -18.24
CA VAL A 234 18.11 12.85 -17.68
C VAL A 234 17.26 12.01 -18.61
N ASP A 235 16.57 11.02 -18.04
CA ASP A 235 15.58 10.20 -18.73
C ASP A 235 14.16 10.74 -18.46
N PHE A 236 13.36 10.86 -19.51
CA PHE A 236 11.98 11.33 -19.48
C PHE A 236 11.01 10.27 -19.99
N ASP A 237 9.88 10.07 -19.30
CA ASP A 237 8.80 9.16 -19.70
C ASP A 237 7.43 9.87 -19.70
N ALA A 238 6.82 9.99 -20.89
CA ALA A 238 5.50 10.55 -21.10
C ALA A 238 4.40 9.49 -21.30
N SER A 239 4.62 8.23 -20.89
CA SER A 239 3.67 7.13 -21.11
C SER A 239 2.29 7.33 -20.48
N GLU A 240 2.18 8.17 -19.46
CA GLU A 240 0.92 8.51 -18.78
C GLU A 240 0.13 9.64 -19.48
N THR A 241 0.67 10.20 -20.56
CA THR A 241 -0.08 11.12 -21.44
C THR A 241 -1.22 10.36 -22.12
N TYR A 242 -2.40 10.98 -22.20
CA TYR A 242 -3.52 10.41 -22.93
C TYR A 242 -4.31 11.47 -23.69
N ASP A 243 -5.11 11.00 -24.64
CA ASP A 243 -6.07 11.81 -25.36
C ASP A 243 -7.51 11.45 -24.93
N PRO A 244 -8.35 12.41 -24.54
CA PRO A 244 -9.73 12.12 -24.15
C PRO A 244 -10.61 11.57 -25.28
N ASN A 245 -10.20 11.73 -26.54
CA ASN A 245 -10.85 11.20 -27.74
C ASN A 245 -10.16 9.91 -28.25
N GLY A 246 -9.03 9.54 -27.65
CA GLY A 246 -8.28 8.33 -27.99
C GLY A 246 -7.49 8.47 -29.28
N ASP A 247 -7.26 9.71 -29.72
CA ASP A 247 -6.54 10.01 -30.95
C ASP A 247 -5.05 9.67 -30.85
N ALA A 248 -4.43 9.46 -32.01
CA ALA A 248 -3.02 9.13 -32.08
C ALA A 248 -2.16 10.35 -31.74
N LEU A 249 -1.29 10.21 -30.75
CA LEU A 249 -0.52 11.32 -30.20
C LEU A 249 0.89 11.45 -30.79
N THR A 250 1.32 12.69 -30.91
CA THR A 250 2.70 13.09 -31.24
C THR A 250 3.30 13.88 -30.09
N TYR A 251 4.58 13.63 -29.81
CA TYR A 251 5.29 14.13 -28.64
C TYR A 251 6.50 14.96 -29.08
N THR A 252 6.58 16.19 -28.59
CA THR A 252 7.72 17.08 -28.81
C THR A 252 8.22 17.58 -27.47
N TRP A 253 9.52 17.49 -27.26
CA TRP A 253 10.20 17.92 -26.05
C TRP A 253 11.03 19.16 -26.32
N ASP A 254 10.91 20.15 -25.45
CA ASP A 254 11.88 21.23 -25.29
C ASP A 254 12.56 21.02 -23.94
N PHE A 255 13.87 20.76 -23.95
CA PHE A 255 14.62 20.47 -22.72
C PHE A 255 14.99 21.76 -21.95
N GLY A 256 14.68 22.93 -22.48
CA GLY A 256 14.95 24.21 -21.82
C GLY A 256 16.40 24.72 -21.96
N ASP A 257 17.28 23.94 -22.61
CA ASP A 257 18.66 24.32 -22.96
C ASP A 257 18.81 24.72 -24.44
N GLY A 258 17.71 24.76 -25.18
CA GLY A 258 17.64 25.06 -26.62
C GLY A 258 17.75 23.83 -27.52
N SER A 259 17.93 22.63 -26.95
CA SER A 259 17.78 21.37 -27.66
C SER A 259 16.35 20.82 -27.56
N THR A 260 16.00 19.92 -28.47
CA THR A 260 14.66 19.34 -28.55
C THR A 260 14.71 17.83 -28.80
N GLY A 261 13.64 17.15 -28.39
CA GLY A 261 13.46 15.71 -28.54
C GLY A 261 12.07 15.33 -29.04
N SER A 262 11.86 14.05 -29.32
CA SER A 262 10.55 13.53 -29.74
C SER A 262 10.40 12.07 -29.32
N GLY A 263 9.18 11.67 -28.99
CA GLY A 263 8.84 10.30 -28.59
C GLY A 263 8.27 10.24 -27.17
N VAL A 264 7.70 9.09 -26.83
CA VAL A 264 7.10 8.83 -25.51
C VAL A 264 8.18 8.78 -24.42
N ARG A 265 9.32 8.14 -24.73
CA ARG A 265 10.49 8.05 -23.85
C ARG A 265 11.71 8.65 -24.54
N VAL A 266 12.45 9.48 -23.84
CA VAL A 266 13.63 10.16 -24.39
C VAL A 266 14.66 10.40 -23.30
N SER A 267 15.94 10.31 -23.66
CA SER A 267 17.07 10.67 -22.80
C SER A 267 17.74 11.93 -23.35
N HIS A 268 18.19 12.83 -22.47
CA HIS A 268 18.86 14.06 -22.86
C HIS A 268 20.03 14.39 -21.93
N ILE A 269 21.12 14.92 -22.51
CA ILE A 269 22.35 15.29 -21.80
C ILE A 269 22.52 16.81 -21.80
N TYR A 270 22.51 17.43 -20.63
CA TYR A 270 22.71 18.86 -20.39
C TYR A 270 24.19 19.22 -20.25
N SER A 271 24.62 20.31 -20.86
CA SER A 271 26.03 20.68 -20.87
C SER A 271 26.50 21.52 -19.68
N ASP A 272 25.63 22.33 -19.06
CA ASP A 272 25.93 23.19 -17.88
C ASP A 272 24.67 23.99 -17.47
N LEU A 273 23.77 23.42 -16.66
CA LEU A 273 22.63 24.14 -16.07
C LEU A 273 22.38 23.65 -14.65
N ASP A 274 22.07 24.55 -13.71
CA ASP A 274 21.64 24.20 -12.35
C ASP A 274 20.18 23.72 -12.34
N LEU A 275 19.34 24.30 -13.22
CA LEU A 275 17.93 23.95 -13.40
C LEU A 275 17.58 23.95 -14.89
N ALA A 276 16.81 22.96 -15.34
CA ALA A 276 16.23 22.93 -16.69
C ALA A 276 14.71 23.00 -16.62
N ASN A 277 14.08 23.92 -17.36
CA ASN A 277 12.63 23.94 -17.48
C ASN A 277 12.21 23.16 -18.73
N VAL A 278 11.81 21.91 -18.51
CA VAL A 278 11.45 20.98 -19.57
C VAL A 278 9.97 21.13 -19.89
N THR A 279 9.66 21.28 -21.17
CA THR A 279 8.30 21.37 -21.69
C THR A 279 8.02 20.19 -22.62
N LEU A 280 6.98 19.42 -22.29
CA LEU A 280 6.41 18.43 -23.17
C LEU A 280 5.19 19.04 -23.87
N THR A 281 5.21 19.06 -25.20
CA THR A 281 4.06 19.39 -26.05
C THR A 281 3.52 18.13 -26.71
N VAL A 282 2.23 17.90 -26.58
CA VAL A 282 1.53 16.76 -27.15
C VAL A 282 0.44 17.24 -28.09
N SER A 283 0.32 16.62 -29.26
CA SER A 283 -0.73 16.92 -30.24
C SER A 283 -1.40 15.65 -30.76
N ASP A 284 -2.72 15.72 -30.91
CA ASP A 284 -3.59 14.72 -31.52
C ASP A 284 -3.73 14.89 -33.05
N GLY A 285 -3.08 15.90 -33.64
CA GLY A 285 -3.17 16.27 -35.06
C GLY A 285 -4.16 17.40 -35.39
N GLU A 286 -5.02 17.80 -34.46
CA GLU A 286 -5.96 18.92 -34.57
C GLU A 286 -5.75 19.97 -33.48
N LEU A 287 -5.58 19.53 -32.23
CA LEU A 287 -5.30 20.32 -31.04
C LEU A 287 -3.95 19.91 -30.43
N SER A 288 -3.44 20.75 -29.55
CA SER A 288 -2.21 20.51 -28.81
C SER A 288 -2.28 21.10 -27.42
N SER A 289 -1.66 20.42 -26.47
CA SER A 289 -1.48 20.86 -25.09
C SER A 289 -0.02 20.74 -24.70
N GLU A 290 0.37 21.45 -23.65
CA GLU A 290 1.71 21.38 -23.08
C GLU A 290 1.67 21.26 -21.56
N VAL A 291 2.71 20.64 -21.01
CA VAL A 291 3.00 20.61 -19.57
C VAL A 291 4.49 20.90 -19.40
N SER A 292 4.85 21.59 -18.32
CA SER A 292 6.25 21.88 -18.00
C SER A 292 6.59 21.47 -16.57
N ALA A 293 7.82 21.00 -16.37
CA ALA A 293 8.39 20.74 -15.07
C ALA A 293 9.82 21.32 -15.01
N THR A 294 10.23 21.74 -13.81
CA THR A 294 11.61 22.17 -13.58
C THR A 294 12.41 21.01 -13.02
N ILE A 295 13.45 20.62 -13.75
CA ILE A 295 14.41 19.57 -13.39
C ILE A 295 15.59 20.21 -12.68
N ASN A 296 15.99 19.66 -11.54
CA ASN A 296 17.20 20.08 -10.84
C ASN A 296 18.39 19.27 -11.34
N LEU A 297 19.37 19.97 -11.90
CA LEU A 297 20.57 19.41 -12.51
C LEU A 297 21.83 19.74 -11.69
N GLU A 298 21.67 20.41 -10.55
CA GLU A 298 22.79 20.59 -9.61
C GLU A 298 23.20 19.24 -9.03
N GLU A 299 24.48 18.86 -9.25
CA GLU A 299 25.10 17.74 -8.54
C GLU A 299 24.88 17.90 -7.04
N ASP A 300 24.19 16.95 -6.43
CA ASP A 300 24.05 16.89 -4.98
C ASP A 300 25.45 16.65 -4.37
N PRO A 301 26.00 17.57 -3.55
CA PRO A 301 27.33 17.42 -2.95
C PRO A 301 27.41 16.27 -1.94
N ASP A 302 26.27 15.71 -1.51
CA ASP A 302 26.20 14.48 -0.71
C ASP A 302 26.14 13.21 -1.61
N CYS A 303 26.04 13.36 -2.94
CA CYS A 303 26.26 12.28 -3.91
C CYS A 303 27.76 12.09 -4.21
N ASN A 304 28.56 11.90 -3.15
CA ASN A 304 29.85 11.26 -3.31
C ASN A 304 29.61 9.77 -3.56
N ALA A 305 30.46 9.14 -4.38
CA ALA A 305 30.55 7.69 -4.57
C ALA A 305 30.96 6.93 -3.28
N ASN A 306 30.25 7.15 -2.18
CA ASN A 306 30.12 6.23 -1.10
C ASN A 306 29.08 5.22 -1.59
N ASN A 307 29.57 4.07 -2.00
CA ASN A 307 28.78 2.88 -2.27
C ASN A 307 27.62 2.83 -1.25
N CYS A 308 26.38 3.00 -1.68
CA CYS A 308 25.19 3.00 -0.81
C CYS A 308 24.98 1.57 -0.26
N THR A 309 25.97 1.04 0.46
CA THR A 309 26.13 -0.36 0.82
C THR A 309 25.49 -0.66 2.15
N PHE A 310 25.20 0.37 2.96
CA PHE A 310 24.57 0.20 4.27
C PHE A 310 25.29 -0.85 5.14
N GLY A 311 26.63 -0.92 5.02
CA GLY A 311 27.47 -1.88 5.73
C GLY A 311 27.56 -3.28 5.12
N ALA A 312 27.10 -3.48 3.88
CA ALA A 312 27.29 -4.72 3.14
C ALA A 312 28.72 -4.87 2.59
N PRO A 313 29.27 -6.11 2.51
CA PRO A 313 28.69 -7.34 3.05
C PRO A 313 28.78 -7.44 4.58
N LEU A 314 27.84 -8.15 5.20
CA LEU A 314 27.89 -8.44 6.65
C LEU A 314 28.90 -9.55 6.95
N ASP A 315 29.57 -9.45 8.09
CA ASP A 315 30.45 -10.49 8.65
C ASP A 315 29.68 -11.56 9.43
N SER A 316 28.34 -11.56 9.34
CA SER A 316 27.46 -12.47 10.06
C SER A 316 26.18 -12.78 9.27
N PRO A 317 25.49 -13.89 9.59
CA PRO A 317 24.22 -14.24 8.96
C PRO A 317 23.15 -13.16 9.08
N LEU A 318 22.29 -13.08 8.06
CA LEU A 318 21.12 -12.22 8.07
C LEU A 318 20.13 -12.70 9.17
N PRO A 319 19.70 -11.80 10.08
CA PRO A 319 18.70 -12.15 11.08
C PRO A 319 17.38 -12.55 10.41
N ALA A 320 16.52 -13.30 11.13
CA ALA A 320 15.21 -13.66 10.59
C ALA A 320 14.37 -12.42 10.24
N VAL A 321 13.74 -12.43 9.08
CA VAL A 321 12.92 -11.31 8.56
C VAL A 321 11.56 -11.86 8.17
N ASN A 322 10.47 -11.29 8.67
CA ASN A 322 9.12 -11.60 8.20
C ASN A 322 8.32 -10.30 8.13
N ARG A 323 8.40 -9.63 6.98
CA ARG A 323 7.94 -8.25 6.79
C ARG A 323 7.46 -7.97 5.37
N SER A 324 6.70 -6.90 5.27
CA SER A 324 6.29 -6.28 4.02
C SER A 324 6.74 -4.82 4.01
N TYR A 325 7.08 -4.31 2.83
CA TYR A 325 7.63 -2.98 2.60
C TYR A 325 6.84 -2.29 1.49
N GLU A 326 6.27 -1.13 1.78
CA GLU A 326 5.40 -0.36 0.87
C GLU A 326 6.17 0.60 -0.04
N HIS A 327 7.47 0.83 0.23
CA HIS A 327 8.34 1.69 -0.57
C HIS A 327 9.60 0.94 -0.98
N VAL A 328 9.98 1.10 -2.25
CA VAL A 328 11.21 0.55 -2.83
C VAL A 328 12.00 1.70 -3.44
N TYR A 329 13.27 1.81 -3.08
CA TYR A 329 14.19 2.81 -3.63
C TYR A 329 15.36 2.11 -4.29
N VAL A 330 15.71 2.51 -5.52
CA VAL A 330 16.90 2.02 -6.20
C VAL A 330 17.93 3.14 -6.25
N LEU A 331 18.96 2.99 -5.41
CA LEU A 331 20.07 3.94 -5.22
C LEU A 331 21.27 3.52 -6.08
N GLY A 332 22.03 4.47 -6.60
CA GLY A 332 23.18 4.20 -7.48
C GLY A 332 22.79 3.90 -8.92
N GLU A 333 23.76 3.48 -9.75
CA GLU A 333 23.62 3.35 -11.20
C GLU A 333 23.40 1.89 -11.66
N GLY A 334 22.71 1.73 -12.80
CA GLY A 334 22.53 0.41 -13.43
C GLY A 334 21.59 -0.56 -12.69
N GLY A 335 20.87 -0.08 -11.67
CA GLY A 335 19.84 -0.86 -10.98
C GLY A 335 18.51 -0.95 -11.73
N PRO A 336 17.60 -1.86 -11.32
CA PRO A 336 16.31 -2.05 -11.98
C PRO A 336 15.38 -0.83 -11.84
N ASN A 337 14.49 -0.62 -12.81
CA ASN A 337 13.31 0.23 -12.57
C ASN A 337 12.29 -0.59 -11.77
N LEU A 338 11.96 -0.11 -10.56
CA LEU A 338 11.00 -0.74 -9.65
C LEU A 338 9.89 0.24 -9.24
N ASP A 339 9.66 1.32 -9.99
CA ASP A 339 8.65 2.35 -9.66
C ASP A 339 7.23 1.78 -9.69
N ASN A 340 7.07 0.68 -10.42
CA ASN A 340 5.83 -0.05 -10.47
C ASN A 340 5.66 -1.08 -9.34
N ILE A 341 6.60 -1.22 -8.41
CA ILE A 341 6.47 -2.12 -7.26
C ILE A 341 5.72 -1.39 -6.14
N SER A 342 4.57 -1.96 -5.75
CA SER A 342 3.76 -1.41 -4.64
C SER A 342 4.09 -2.03 -3.29
N VAL A 343 4.49 -3.30 -3.26
CA VAL A 343 4.85 -3.99 -2.02
C VAL A 343 5.95 -5.01 -2.29
N PHE A 344 6.99 -5.02 -1.48
CA PHE A 344 7.93 -6.14 -1.37
C PHE A 344 7.66 -6.95 -0.11
N MET A 345 7.68 -8.29 -0.22
CA MET A 345 7.43 -9.21 0.90
C MET A 345 8.57 -10.21 1.05
N ILE A 346 9.05 -10.37 2.27
CA ILE A 346 10.08 -11.35 2.64
C ILE A 346 9.70 -12.10 3.91
N ASN A 347 9.89 -13.43 3.89
CA ASN A 347 9.77 -14.31 5.05
C ASN A 347 10.97 -15.27 5.09
N TRP A 348 12.06 -14.80 5.68
CA TRP A 348 13.29 -15.52 5.94
C TRP A 348 13.35 -16.03 7.40
N SER A 349 13.59 -17.32 7.57
CA SER A 349 13.78 -17.95 8.88
C SER A 349 15.19 -18.49 9.04
N MET A 350 15.99 -17.83 9.88
CA MET A 350 17.33 -18.29 10.23
C MET A 350 17.33 -19.68 10.90
N LEU A 351 16.33 -19.97 11.75
CA LEU A 351 16.24 -21.24 12.48
C LEU A 351 16.03 -22.43 11.54
N ASN A 352 15.24 -22.24 10.49
CA ASN A 352 14.87 -23.30 9.55
C ASN A 352 15.71 -23.27 8.26
N ASN A 353 16.63 -22.29 8.14
CA ASN A 353 17.36 -22.00 6.91
C ASN A 353 16.43 -21.90 5.68
N GLY A 354 15.26 -21.27 5.85
CA GLY A 354 14.18 -21.28 4.87
C GLY A 354 13.73 -19.88 4.49
N LEU A 355 13.75 -19.59 3.18
CA LEU A 355 13.09 -18.43 2.59
C LEU A 355 11.71 -18.88 2.08
N TYR A 356 10.67 -18.50 2.81
CA TYR A 356 9.29 -18.91 2.58
C TYR A 356 8.47 -17.89 1.79
N GLN A 357 8.98 -16.66 1.65
CA GLN A 357 8.40 -15.61 0.84
C GLN A 357 9.50 -14.67 0.37
N PHE A 358 9.49 -14.36 -0.92
CA PHE A 358 10.35 -13.37 -1.55
C PHE A 358 9.63 -12.97 -2.84
N SER A 359 8.90 -11.85 -2.81
CA SER A 359 7.95 -11.54 -3.89
C SER A 359 7.60 -10.06 -3.94
N PHE A 360 7.18 -9.59 -5.11
CA PHE A 360 6.65 -8.25 -5.32
C PHE A 360 5.15 -8.27 -5.65
N ASN A 361 4.46 -7.20 -5.25
CA ASN A 361 3.23 -6.75 -5.88
C ASN A 361 3.54 -5.58 -6.81
N THR A 362 2.94 -5.53 -7.98
CA THR A 362 3.07 -4.40 -8.90
C THR A 362 1.83 -3.50 -8.85
N ASN A 363 1.96 -2.22 -9.20
CA ASN A 363 0.85 -1.25 -9.28
C ASN A 363 0.26 -1.15 -10.69
N ASN A 364 0.96 -1.65 -11.71
CA ASN A 364 0.56 -1.59 -13.12
C ASN A 364 0.42 -2.98 -13.79
N GLY A 365 0.61 -4.08 -13.03
CA GLY A 365 0.46 -5.44 -13.53
C GLY A 365 1.61 -5.94 -14.41
N SER A 366 2.71 -5.20 -14.54
CA SER A 366 3.89 -5.60 -15.32
C SER A 366 5.04 -6.01 -14.39
N PRO A 367 5.72 -7.16 -14.57
CA PRO A 367 5.40 -8.25 -15.50
C PRO A 367 4.18 -9.08 -15.08
N SER A 368 3.75 -8.96 -13.82
CA SER A 368 2.54 -9.56 -13.25
C SER A 368 2.14 -8.79 -11.99
N TRP A 369 0.86 -8.80 -11.62
CA TRP A 369 0.37 -8.21 -10.36
C TRP A 369 1.01 -8.80 -9.11
N TYR A 370 1.39 -10.07 -9.19
CA TYR A 370 2.20 -10.77 -8.19
C TYR A 370 3.38 -11.41 -8.90
N VAL A 371 4.58 -11.06 -8.47
CA VAL A 371 5.85 -11.60 -8.97
C VAL A 371 6.44 -12.45 -7.85
N ASP A 372 6.31 -13.77 -7.96
CA ASP A 372 6.95 -14.72 -7.05
C ASP A 372 8.41 -14.89 -7.46
N LEU A 373 9.33 -14.42 -6.62
CA LEU A 373 10.75 -14.55 -6.88
C LEU A 373 11.34 -15.83 -6.28
N LEU A 374 10.61 -16.57 -5.43
CA LEU A 374 11.13 -17.79 -4.81
C LEU A 374 11.68 -18.83 -5.81
N PRO A 375 11.01 -19.14 -6.94
CA PRO A 375 11.50 -20.15 -7.89
C PRO A 375 12.78 -19.72 -8.62
N VAL A 376 13.00 -18.41 -8.70
CA VAL A 376 14.08 -17.75 -9.45
C VAL A 376 15.18 -17.21 -8.52
N THR A 377 15.10 -17.52 -7.22
CA THR A 377 16.01 -17.03 -6.20
C THR A 377 16.79 -18.15 -5.56
N ASN A 378 18.12 -17.96 -5.45
CA ASN A 378 18.98 -18.77 -4.60
C ASN A 378 19.62 -17.88 -3.53
N GLN A 379 19.61 -18.31 -2.26
CA GLN A 379 20.05 -17.47 -1.12
C GLN A 379 21.02 -18.20 -0.19
N SER A 380 21.89 -17.44 0.45
CA SER A 380 22.84 -17.87 1.48
C SER A 380 22.79 -16.98 2.73
N PHE A 381 21.60 -16.55 3.14
CA PHE A 381 21.35 -15.65 4.27
C PHE A 381 21.81 -16.21 5.63
N ASN A 382 22.04 -17.52 5.74
CA ASN A 382 22.50 -18.15 6.98
C ASN A 382 24.03 -18.21 7.14
N THR A 383 24.81 -17.61 6.23
CA THR A 383 26.28 -17.55 6.29
C THR A 383 26.77 -16.12 6.53
N GLU A 384 28.06 -15.96 6.82
CA GLU A 384 28.73 -14.67 6.63
C GLU A 384 28.60 -14.25 5.16
N GLU A 385 28.62 -12.94 4.91
CA GLU A 385 28.31 -12.32 3.63
C GLU A 385 26.99 -12.82 3.03
N PRO A 386 25.85 -12.66 3.74
CA PRO A 386 24.56 -13.13 3.30
C PRO A 386 24.22 -12.58 1.91
N GLN A 387 23.88 -13.48 0.98
CA GLN A 387 23.62 -13.14 -0.42
C GLN A 387 22.32 -13.72 -0.93
N VAL A 388 21.80 -13.09 -1.98
CA VAL A 388 20.72 -13.57 -2.81
C VAL A 388 21.11 -13.42 -4.28
N THR A 389 20.83 -14.42 -5.09
CA THR A 389 20.96 -14.36 -6.55
C THR A 389 19.59 -14.59 -7.16
N ILE A 390 19.18 -13.67 -8.02
CA ILE A 390 17.91 -13.69 -8.75
C ILE A 390 18.23 -13.91 -10.23
N THR A 391 17.54 -14.86 -10.87
CA THR A 391 17.76 -15.21 -12.28
C THR A 391 16.44 -15.49 -12.98
N ASP A 392 16.24 -14.94 -14.18
CA ASP A 392 15.01 -15.08 -14.96
C ASP A 392 13.78 -14.47 -14.25
N SER A 393 13.95 -13.35 -13.54
CA SER A 393 12.83 -12.66 -12.86
C SER A 393 11.82 -12.03 -13.82
N GLY A 394 12.24 -11.75 -15.06
CA GLY A 394 11.45 -11.00 -16.03
C GLY A 394 11.33 -9.50 -15.72
N ILE A 395 12.12 -8.98 -14.78
CA ILE A 395 12.24 -7.55 -14.48
C ILE A 395 13.62 -7.09 -14.96
N GLU A 396 13.62 -6.12 -15.87
CA GLU A 396 14.84 -5.58 -16.44
C GLU A 396 15.74 -4.95 -15.35
N GLY A 397 17.01 -5.34 -15.32
CA GLY A 397 18.00 -4.86 -14.34
C GLY A 397 17.94 -5.53 -12.96
N LEU A 398 16.99 -6.42 -12.68
CA LEU A 398 16.86 -7.09 -11.37
C LEU A 398 17.64 -8.40 -11.28
N ASP A 399 17.87 -9.08 -12.40
CA ASP A 399 18.62 -10.34 -12.40
C ASP A 399 20.09 -10.07 -12.07
N GLY A 400 20.59 -10.73 -11.04
CA GLY A 400 21.92 -10.46 -10.50
C GLY A 400 22.15 -11.06 -9.12
N SER A 401 23.35 -10.82 -8.59
CA SER A 401 23.72 -11.23 -7.24
C SER A 401 23.83 -9.99 -6.33
N TYR A 402 23.24 -10.11 -5.16
CA TYR A 402 23.14 -9.05 -4.16
C TYR A 402 23.59 -9.55 -2.79
N TYR A 403 24.32 -8.71 -2.07
CA TYR A 403 24.44 -8.83 -0.62
C TYR A 403 23.15 -8.37 0.04
N ALA A 404 22.63 -9.15 0.98
CA ALA A 404 21.40 -8.82 1.70
C ALA A 404 21.73 -8.39 3.13
N ILE A 405 21.26 -7.21 3.54
CA ILE A 405 21.50 -6.67 4.88
C ILE A 405 20.20 -6.14 5.49
N MET A 406 20.21 -5.91 6.80
CA MET A 406 19.15 -5.15 7.49
C MET A 406 19.71 -3.79 7.92
N ASP A 407 19.05 -2.72 7.51
CA ASP A 407 19.30 -1.38 8.04
C ASP A 407 18.15 -1.00 8.99
N GLY A 408 18.39 -1.25 10.28
CA GLY A 408 17.36 -1.17 11.31
C GLY A 408 16.16 -2.08 11.00
N ALA A 409 15.05 -1.47 10.57
CA ALA A 409 13.79 -2.13 10.22
C ALA A 409 13.67 -2.50 8.74
N ASN A 410 14.56 -1.97 7.90
CA ASN A 410 14.50 -1.99 6.45
C ASN A 410 15.35 -3.12 5.90
N PHE A 411 14.89 -3.72 4.80
CA PHE A 411 15.62 -4.77 4.11
C PHE A 411 16.34 -4.16 2.91
N VAL A 412 17.59 -4.54 2.69
CA VAL A 412 18.44 -3.88 1.69
C VAL A 412 19.19 -4.93 0.88
N LEU A 413 19.16 -4.78 -0.44
CA LEU A 413 19.91 -5.59 -1.39
C LEU A 413 20.94 -4.72 -2.10
N VAL A 414 22.22 -5.00 -1.87
CA VAL A 414 23.33 -4.26 -2.46
C VAL A 414 23.92 -5.13 -3.56
N SER A 415 23.95 -4.64 -4.80
CA SER A 415 24.58 -5.35 -5.91
C SER A 415 26.03 -5.73 -5.56
N THR A 416 26.45 -6.93 -5.96
CA THR A 416 27.79 -7.46 -5.59
C THR A 416 28.94 -6.70 -6.24
N ASP A 417 28.71 -6.01 -7.36
CA ASP A 417 29.62 -5.04 -7.96
C ASP A 417 29.53 -3.64 -7.32
N GLN A 418 28.59 -3.46 -6.39
CA GLN A 418 28.31 -2.24 -5.63
C GLN A 418 27.91 -1.03 -6.49
N ALA A 419 27.39 -1.29 -7.69
CA ALA A 419 26.91 -0.24 -8.60
C ALA A 419 25.60 0.40 -8.11
N HIS A 420 24.70 -0.42 -7.55
CA HIS A 420 23.41 0.01 -7.03
C HIS A 420 22.94 -0.76 -5.80
N THR A 421 21.92 -0.21 -5.13
CA THR A 421 21.26 -0.78 -3.96
C THR A 421 19.75 -0.66 -4.08
N ILE A 422 19.04 -1.75 -3.81
CA ILE A 422 17.59 -1.79 -3.70
C ILE A 422 17.23 -1.77 -2.21
N TYR A 423 16.57 -0.70 -1.79
CA TYR A 423 16.23 -0.42 -0.39
C TYR A 423 14.72 -0.53 -0.17
N PHE A 424 14.30 -1.43 0.70
CA PHE A 424 12.90 -1.72 0.99
C PHE A 424 12.50 -1.15 2.36
N SER A 425 11.53 -0.24 2.37
CA SER A 425 11.13 0.56 3.54
C SER A 425 9.61 0.68 3.69
N ASN A 426 9.15 0.99 4.90
CA ASN A 426 7.79 1.47 5.15
C ASN A 426 7.74 2.98 5.44
N SER A 427 8.87 3.66 5.22
CA SER A 427 8.94 5.12 5.17
C SER A 427 8.87 5.58 3.72
N SER A 428 8.10 6.63 3.47
CA SER A 428 8.06 7.37 2.20
C SER A 428 9.27 8.30 2.02
N ASP A 429 10.11 8.44 3.04
CA ASP A 429 11.36 9.20 2.94
C ASP A 429 12.41 8.37 2.21
N THR A 430 13.05 8.96 1.20
CA THR A 430 14.17 8.36 0.50
C THR A 430 15.34 8.14 1.46
N PRO A 431 15.93 6.92 1.52
CA PRO A 431 17.09 6.64 2.37
C PRO A 431 18.32 7.44 1.95
N SER A 432 19.03 8.02 2.92
CA SER A 432 20.31 8.71 2.69
C SER A 432 21.46 7.71 2.71
N CYS A 433 22.43 7.89 1.80
CA CYS A 433 23.64 7.06 1.73
C CYS A 433 24.72 7.49 2.74
N ASP A 434 24.51 8.55 3.53
CA ASP A 434 25.53 9.16 4.40
C ASP A 434 25.76 8.45 5.74
N ASP A 435 24.98 7.41 6.06
CA ASP A 435 25.16 6.66 7.31
C ASP A 435 26.35 5.67 7.26
N GLY A 436 27.11 5.66 6.16
CA GLY A 436 28.31 4.84 5.92
C GLY A 436 29.59 5.27 6.66
N SER A 437 29.52 5.95 7.80
CA SER A 437 30.74 6.22 8.60
C SER A 437 31.24 4.94 9.30
N SER A 438 32.08 4.22 8.57
CA SER A 438 33.02 3.24 9.09
C SER A 438 33.92 3.86 10.17
N SER A 439 33.46 3.83 11.42
CA SER A 439 34.39 3.81 12.55
C SER A 439 34.59 2.36 12.97
N ALA A 440 35.79 1.86 12.69
CA ALA A 440 36.28 0.59 13.17
C ALA A 440 35.97 0.39 14.66
N ARG A 441 34.92 -0.39 14.97
CA ARG A 441 34.86 -1.08 16.25
C ARG A 441 35.74 -2.31 16.11
N SER A 442 37.02 -2.08 16.42
CA SER A 442 37.97 -3.15 16.69
C SER A 442 37.32 -4.16 17.62
N THR A 443 37.42 -5.42 17.25
CA THR A 443 37.31 -6.60 18.10
C THR A 443 37.53 -6.29 19.57
N ASN A 444 36.46 -6.33 20.36
CA ASN A 444 36.52 -6.75 21.74
C ASN A 444 35.19 -7.40 22.09
N SER A 445 35.23 -8.73 22.09
CA SER A 445 34.51 -9.65 22.96
C SER A 445 33.10 -9.25 23.39
N PHE A 446 32.15 -10.11 23.02
CA PHE A 446 31.02 -10.51 23.86
C PHE A 446 31.21 -10.13 25.34
N ASN A 447 30.47 -9.12 25.79
CA ASN A 447 29.70 -9.11 27.04
C ASN A 447 29.05 -7.73 27.25
N ASP A 448 27.75 -7.77 27.54
CA ASP A 448 27.01 -6.82 28.39
C ASP A 448 26.70 -5.43 27.82
N LEU A 449 25.40 -5.13 27.64
CA LEU A 449 24.78 -3.81 27.88
C LEU A 449 23.26 -3.89 27.64
N THR A 450 22.53 -4.28 28.68
CA THR A 450 21.16 -3.81 28.91
C THR A 450 21.17 -2.28 29.10
N LYS A 451 20.70 -1.49 28.14
CA LYS A 451 20.49 -0.03 28.33
C LYS A 451 19.20 0.14 29.17
N ASN A 452 19.37 0.64 30.40
CA ASN A 452 18.37 0.69 31.48
C ASN A 452 17.16 1.60 31.16
N ILE A 453 16.02 0.98 30.82
CA ILE A 453 14.69 1.56 31.02
C ILE A 453 14.27 1.19 32.46
N THR A 454 14.14 2.16 33.35
CA THR A 454 13.74 1.93 34.75
C THR A 454 12.38 2.53 35.08
N THR A 455 11.65 1.86 35.95
CA THR A 455 10.47 2.42 36.64
C THR A 455 10.89 3.51 37.62
N CYS A 456 10.09 4.58 37.70
CA CYS A 456 10.49 5.86 38.27
C CYS A 456 10.88 5.76 39.76
N GLY A 457 12.13 6.09 40.08
CA GLY A 457 12.64 6.29 41.44
C GLY A 457 12.85 7.77 41.74
N ASN A 458 12.59 8.18 42.98
CA ASN A 458 12.60 9.59 43.42
C ASN A 458 13.97 10.25 43.20
N GLN A 459 14.05 11.20 42.26
CA GLN A 459 15.08 12.23 42.23
C GLN A 459 14.43 13.61 42.19
N SER A 460 14.74 14.42 43.20
CA SER A 460 14.24 15.76 43.45
C SER A 460 14.88 16.78 42.51
N ALA A 461 14.03 17.68 41.99
CA ALA A 461 14.39 18.78 41.09
C ALA A 461 15.33 19.82 41.72
N PHE A 462 16.18 20.42 40.89
CA PHE A 462 16.96 21.61 41.20
C PHE A 462 16.66 22.66 40.13
N ASP A 463 16.09 23.81 40.52
CA ASP A 463 15.75 24.91 39.63
C ASP A 463 16.90 25.94 39.58
N VAL A 464 17.35 26.29 38.38
CA VAL A 464 18.05 27.56 38.09
C VAL A 464 17.60 28.07 36.72
N GLU A 465 17.05 29.28 36.67
CA GLU A 465 16.78 30.03 35.43
C GLU A 465 18.06 30.72 34.93
N THR A 466 18.36 30.62 33.62
CA THR A 466 18.84 31.76 32.80
C THR A 466 18.83 31.48 31.29
N SER A 467 18.26 32.44 30.57
CA SER A 467 18.47 32.85 29.17
C SER A 467 18.48 31.83 28.01
N GLY A 468 17.38 31.87 27.25
CA GLY A 468 17.18 31.27 25.93
C GLY A 468 16.12 30.17 26.01
N VAL A 469 14.88 30.51 25.64
CA VAL A 469 13.72 29.64 25.79
C VAL A 469 13.92 28.34 25.01
N LEU A 470 13.98 27.22 25.73
CA LEU A 470 13.88 25.89 25.12
C LEU A 470 12.50 25.71 24.52
N LYS A 471 12.47 25.37 23.23
CA LYS A 471 11.29 24.97 22.49
C LYS A 471 11.36 23.48 22.26
N TYR A 472 10.23 22.81 22.45
CA TYR A 472 10.08 21.39 22.24
C TYR A 472 8.93 21.15 21.26
N GLU A 473 9.18 20.29 20.27
CA GLU A 473 8.18 19.80 19.32
C GLU A 473 8.00 18.30 19.53
N MET A 474 6.77 17.81 19.39
CA MET A 474 6.46 16.38 19.52
C MET A 474 5.72 15.87 18.30
N TYR A 475 6.25 14.82 17.69
CA TYR A 475 5.65 14.18 16.53
C TYR A 475 6.00 12.67 16.47
N PRO A 476 5.07 11.80 16.02
CA PRO A 476 3.66 12.09 15.80
C PRO A 476 2.92 12.33 17.11
N ASN A 477 1.92 13.19 17.11
CA ASN A 477 1.00 13.38 18.23
C ASN A 477 -0.38 13.71 17.67
N PRO A 478 -1.26 12.71 17.50
CA PRO A 478 -1.30 11.46 18.28
C PRO A 478 -0.28 10.38 17.87
N ALA A 479 0.29 9.66 18.82
CA ALA A 479 1.31 8.61 18.65
C ALA A 479 0.72 7.20 18.78
N SER A 480 1.15 6.23 17.98
CA SER A 480 0.72 4.83 18.04
C SER A 480 1.82 3.86 18.48
N THR A 481 3.08 4.14 18.12
CA THR A 481 4.22 3.26 18.42
C THR A 481 5.34 4.02 19.14
N SER A 482 5.65 5.24 18.71
CA SER A 482 6.66 6.09 19.35
C SER A 482 6.29 7.56 19.28
N VAL A 483 6.87 8.37 20.16
CA VAL A 483 6.81 9.84 20.09
C VAL A 483 8.24 10.39 20.10
N ALA A 484 8.58 11.21 19.11
CA ALA A 484 9.82 11.95 19.08
C ALA A 484 9.65 13.30 19.80
N ILE A 485 10.66 13.71 20.56
CA ILE A 485 10.79 15.01 21.20
C ILE A 485 11.98 15.70 20.55
N ARG A 486 11.71 16.76 19.81
CA ARG A 486 12.74 17.60 19.20
C ARG A 486 12.91 18.87 20.02
N ALA A 487 14.14 19.26 20.30
CA ALA A 487 14.46 20.47 21.04
C ALA A 487 15.39 21.38 20.25
N ASN A 488 15.24 22.68 20.43
CA ASN A 488 16.11 23.69 19.81
C ASN A 488 17.46 23.86 20.53
N LYS A 489 17.72 23.10 21.61
CA LYS A 489 19.04 22.97 22.24
C LYS A 489 19.23 21.55 22.77
N ASN A 490 20.49 21.20 23.02
CA ASN A 490 20.92 19.87 23.43
C ASN A 490 20.25 19.41 24.74
N LEU A 491 19.79 18.16 24.73
CA LEU A 491 19.05 17.49 25.78
C LEU A 491 19.94 16.73 26.77
N ILE A 492 21.26 16.68 26.60
CA ILE A 492 22.15 15.94 27.49
C ILE A 492 21.91 16.28 28.97
N GLY A 493 21.77 15.24 29.78
CA GLY A 493 21.44 15.31 31.21
C GLY A 493 19.96 15.58 31.51
N SER A 494 19.12 15.83 30.51
CA SER A 494 17.68 16.04 30.72
C SER A 494 16.98 14.74 31.09
N VAL A 495 15.91 14.86 31.87
CA VAL A 495 15.04 13.75 32.26
C VAL A 495 13.67 13.98 31.65
N ILE A 496 13.20 13.00 30.89
CA ILE A 496 11.90 13.00 30.22
C ILE A 496 11.01 11.99 30.91
N ASN A 497 9.91 12.46 31.50
CA ASN A 497 8.91 11.62 32.15
C ASN A 497 7.60 11.65 31.38
N ILE A 498 7.03 10.49 31.08
CA ILE A 498 5.64 10.38 30.64
C ILE A 498 4.78 10.06 31.86
N THR A 499 3.77 10.87 32.15
CA THR A 499 2.82 10.67 33.25
C THR A 499 1.39 10.49 32.74
N ASP A 500 0.60 9.67 33.41
CA ASP A 500 -0.85 9.59 33.16
C ASP A 500 -1.60 10.85 33.64
N ILE A 501 -2.90 10.94 33.37
CA ILE A 501 -3.75 12.07 33.81
C ILE A 501 -3.89 12.21 35.33
N SER A 502 -3.53 11.18 36.10
CA SER A 502 -3.54 11.21 37.57
C SER A 502 -2.18 11.67 38.12
N GLY A 503 -1.20 11.94 37.26
CA GLY A 503 0.15 12.37 37.63
C GLY A 503 1.11 11.21 37.92
N ASN A 504 0.73 9.96 37.68
CA ASN A 504 1.61 8.82 37.89
C ASN A 504 2.60 8.69 36.74
N CYS A 505 3.88 8.52 37.06
CA CYS A 505 4.95 8.30 36.09
C CYS A 505 4.84 6.90 35.47
N VAL A 506 4.74 6.86 34.14
CA VAL A 506 4.55 5.65 33.32
C VAL A 506 5.87 5.22 32.68
N LYS A 507 6.62 6.17 32.11
CA LYS A 507 7.98 5.96 31.58
C LYS A 507 8.89 7.13 31.95
N SER A 508 10.17 6.85 32.14
CA SER A 508 11.19 7.85 32.43
C SER A 508 12.45 7.54 31.64
N LEU A 509 13.08 8.57 31.10
CA LEU A 509 14.32 8.46 30.34
C LEU A 509 15.26 9.59 30.74
N THR A 510 16.50 9.24 31.06
CA THR A 510 17.59 10.21 31.26
C THR A 510 18.48 10.22 30.04
N ILE A 511 18.64 11.40 29.44
CA ILE A 511 19.48 11.60 28.27
C ILE A 511 20.94 11.65 28.70
N GLN A 512 21.75 10.68 28.26
CA GLN A 512 23.15 10.59 28.66
C GLN A 512 24.13 11.11 27.60
N GLU A 513 23.63 11.41 26.40
CA GLU A 513 24.43 11.77 25.25
C GLU A 513 23.95 13.10 24.66
N ASN A 514 24.81 13.74 23.87
CA ASN A 514 24.48 15.00 23.21
C ASN A 514 23.46 14.75 22.10
N THR A 515 22.23 15.22 22.28
CA THR A 515 21.19 15.07 21.25
C THR A 515 20.21 16.24 21.25
N LEU A 516 19.68 16.58 20.07
CA LEU A 516 18.55 17.51 19.91
C LEU A 516 17.22 16.76 19.77
N ASN A 517 17.26 15.45 19.55
CA ASN A 517 16.10 14.62 19.24
C ASN A 517 16.14 13.36 20.11
N GLU A 518 15.02 13.07 20.78
CA GLU A 518 14.87 11.84 21.55
C GLU A 518 13.60 11.11 21.14
N VAL A 519 13.65 9.79 20.99
CA VAL A 519 12.48 8.99 20.62
C VAL A 519 12.12 8.08 21.78
N MET A 520 10.86 8.17 22.23
CA MET A 520 10.33 7.28 23.25
C MET A 520 9.34 6.30 22.64
N ASP A 521 9.54 5.01 22.92
CA ASP A 521 8.58 3.95 22.62
C ASP A 521 7.34 4.07 23.54
N VAL A 522 6.16 4.13 22.93
CA VAL A 522 4.85 4.19 23.59
C VAL A 522 3.93 3.05 23.14
N SER A 523 4.44 2.08 22.38
CA SER A 523 3.66 0.98 21.80
C SER A 523 3.02 0.07 22.85
N ASP A 524 3.60 -0.02 24.03
CA ASP A 524 3.10 -0.77 25.19
C ASP A 524 2.16 0.05 26.09
N MET A 525 1.99 1.35 25.80
CA MET A 525 1.11 2.21 26.58
C MET A 525 -0.35 2.04 26.16
N LYS A 526 -1.25 2.15 27.14
CA LYS A 526 -2.69 2.13 26.85
C LYS A 526 -3.09 3.37 26.04
N LYS A 527 -4.10 3.22 25.19
CA LYS A 527 -4.72 4.34 24.47
C LYS A 527 -5.25 5.37 25.47
N GLY A 528 -4.90 6.65 25.30
CA GLY A 528 -5.28 7.69 26.24
C GLY A 528 -4.44 8.98 26.17
N ILE A 529 -4.79 9.94 27.02
CA ILE A 529 -4.05 11.20 27.18
C ILE A 529 -2.98 11.03 28.25
N TYR A 530 -1.77 11.49 27.94
CA TYR A 530 -0.61 11.51 28.82
C TYR A 530 0.04 12.90 28.82
N PHE A 531 0.93 13.15 29.77
CA PHE A 531 1.73 14.35 29.82
C PHE A 531 3.22 13.99 29.81
N ILE A 532 3.98 14.59 28.90
CA ILE A 532 5.43 14.49 28.89
C ILE A 532 6.00 15.67 29.64
N LYS A 533 6.76 15.42 30.71
CA LYS A 533 7.46 16.41 31.51
C LYS A 533 8.96 16.30 31.25
N ILE A 534 9.55 17.36 30.70
CA ILE A 534 10.98 17.45 30.38
C ILE A 534 11.65 18.36 31.42
N MET A 535 12.60 17.79 32.15
CA MET A 535 13.39 18.46 33.19
C MET A 535 14.83 18.53 32.71
N SER A 536 15.28 19.72 32.30
CA SER A 536 16.66 19.92 31.83
C SER A 536 17.55 20.41 32.97
N PRO A 537 18.84 20.03 33.03
CA PRO A 537 19.75 20.43 34.12
C PRO A 537 19.94 21.94 34.25
N ASN A 538 19.72 22.69 33.16
CA ASN A 538 20.14 24.10 33.03
C ASN A 538 18.98 25.06 32.74
N THR A 539 17.72 24.61 32.74
CA THR A 539 16.56 25.42 32.32
C THR A 539 15.25 24.97 32.96
N ALA A 540 14.20 25.78 32.79
CA ALA A 540 12.86 25.52 33.30
C ALA A 540 12.24 24.21 32.76
N THR A 541 11.49 23.54 33.63
CA THR A 541 10.69 22.36 33.31
C THR A 541 9.57 22.69 32.31
N ARG A 542 9.34 21.81 31.32
CA ARG A 542 8.21 21.93 30.37
C ARG A 542 7.33 20.69 30.39
N SER A 543 6.03 20.91 30.19
CA SER A 543 5.04 19.85 30.08
C SER A 543 4.33 19.94 28.73
N LEU A 544 4.19 18.81 28.05
CA LEU A 544 3.56 18.69 26.74
C LEU A 544 2.47 17.62 26.80
N LYS A 545 1.36 17.81 26.08
CA LYS A 545 0.26 16.82 26.03
C LYS A 545 0.55 15.78 24.96
N LEU A 546 0.51 14.50 25.30
CA LEU A 546 0.66 13.36 24.40
C LEU A 546 -0.69 12.62 24.28
N LEU A 547 -1.12 12.30 23.06
CA LEU A 547 -2.24 11.39 22.81
C LEU A 547 -1.71 10.07 22.26
N VAL A 548 -1.95 8.96 22.97
CA VAL A 548 -1.60 7.59 22.53
C VAL A 548 -2.85 6.94 21.92
N LYS A 549 -2.73 6.43 20.68
CA LYS A 549 -3.84 5.96 19.83
C LYS A 549 -4.07 4.47 19.81
#